data_AF-A0AAW7RUB4-F1
#
_entry.id   AF-A0AAW7RUB4-F1
#
_cell.length_a   1.000
_cell.length_b   1.000
_cell.length_c   1.000
_cell.angle_alpha   90.00
_cell.angle_beta   90.00
_cell.angle_gamma   90.00
#
_symmetry.space_group_name_H-M   'P 1'
#
loop_
_entity.id
_entity.type
_entity.pdbx_description
1 polymer ?
#
loop_
_entity_poly.entity_id
_entity_poly.type
_entity_poly.pdbx_seq_one_letter_code
_entity_poly.pdbx_strand_id
1 'polypeptide(L)'
;MSNLKSPAQCGDLAEKLIADYVRNCGAYGNPDALANVMEMLISKAALGIAMVGSEAIAQQILTRTKHNVATFAERNLRRNR
;
A
#
# COMPACT_ATOMS: atom_id res chain seq x y z
N MET A 1 -3.80 -28.34 3.87
CA MET A 1 -2.66 -27.43 4.17
C MET A 1 -2.88 -26.16 3.38
N SER A 2 -2.79 -25.00 4.02
CA SER A 2 -2.92 -23.71 3.33
C SER A 2 -1.72 -23.50 2.41
N ASN A 3 -1.96 -23.39 1.10
CA ASN A 3 -0.93 -23.04 0.10
C ASN A 3 -0.59 -21.53 0.08
N LEU A 4 -0.87 -20.83 1.18
CA LEU A 4 -0.57 -19.41 1.29
C LEU A 4 0.95 -19.20 1.39
N LYS A 5 1.45 -18.25 0.60
CA LYS A 5 2.84 -17.79 0.69
C LYS A 5 3.14 -17.25 2.08
N SER A 6 4.40 -17.33 2.50
CA SER A 6 4.82 -16.70 3.76
C SER A 6 4.63 -15.17 3.70
N PRO A 7 4.52 -14.47 4.84
CA PRO A 7 4.41 -13.01 4.85
C PRO A 7 5.53 -12.31 4.08
N ALA A 8 6.77 -12.83 4.16
CA ALA A 8 7.91 -12.30 3.41
C ALA A 8 7.73 -12.45 1.90
N GLN A 9 7.36 -13.65 1.45
CA GLN A 9 7.09 -13.92 0.03
C GLN A 9 5.92 -13.08 -0.52
N CYS A 10 4.90 -12.81 0.30
CA CYS A 10 3.83 -11.89 -0.05
C CYS A 10 4.33 -10.45 -0.17
N GLY A 11 5.23 -10.02 0.73
CA GLY A 11 5.88 -8.71 0.69
C GLY A 11 6.68 -8.51 -0.60
N ASP A 12 7.60 -9.41 -0.90
CA ASP A 12 8.44 -9.36 -2.11
C ASP A 12 7.58 -9.31 -3.39
N LEU A 13 6.51 -10.10 -3.43
CA LEU A 13 5.57 -10.12 -4.55
C LEU A 13 4.83 -8.78 -4.68
N ALA A 14 4.35 -8.22 -3.57
CA ALA A 14 3.64 -6.95 -3.56
C ALA A 14 4.55 -5.81 -4.04
N GLU A 15 5.79 -5.74 -3.54
CA GLU A 15 6.77 -4.73 -3.96
C GLU A 15 7.03 -4.78 -5.46
N LYS A 16 7.25 -5.98 -6.01
CA LYS A 16 7.45 -6.17 -7.45
C LYS A 16 6.25 -5.68 -8.26
N LEU A 17 5.03 -6.09 -7.88
CA LEU A 17 3.82 -5.72 -8.59
C LEU A 17 3.51 -4.22 -8.51
N ILE A 18 3.79 -3.59 -7.37
CA ILE A 18 3.64 -2.13 -7.20
C ILE A 18 4.63 -1.40 -8.11
N ALA A 19 5.89 -1.83 -8.15
CA ALA A 19 6.90 -1.20 -9.01
C ALA A 19 6.55 -1.31 -10.50
N ASP A 20 6.10 -2.49 -10.94
CA ASP A 20 5.64 -2.71 -12.30
C ASP A 20 4.38 -1.88 -12.62
N TYR A 21 3.43 -1.79 -11.69
CA TYR A 21 2.25 -0.94 -11.82
C TYR A 21 2.62 0.54 -12.02
N VAL A 22 3.47 1.09 -11.16
CA VAL A 22 3.93 2.49 -11.25
C VAL A 22 4.63 2.77 -12.58
N ARG A 23 5.48 1.84 -13.05
CA ARG A 23 6.16 1.94 -14.34
C ARG A 23 5.15 1.92 -15.49
N ASN A 24 4.20 0.99 -15.47
CA ASN A 24 3.20 0.83 -16.52
C ASN A 24 2.23 2.02 -16.58
N CYS A 25 2.00 2.70 -15.47
CA CYS A 25 1.24 3.96 -15.43
C CYS A 25 2.05 5.19 -15.86
N GLY A 26 3.35 5.05 -16.19
CA GLY A 26 4.21 6.18 -16.58
C GLY A 26 4.53 7.14 -15.43
N ALA A 27 4.35 6.71 -14.18
CA ALA A 27 4.55 7.56 -13.00
C ALA A 27 5.97 7.48 -12.41
N TYR A 28 6.85 6.64 -12.98
CA TYR A 28 8.21 6.47 -12.48
C TYR A 28 9.03 7.76 -12.64
N GLY A 29 9.61 8.25 -11.54
CA GLY A 29 10.39 9.49 -11.52
C GLY A 29 9.56 10.79 -11.50
N ASN A 30 8.23 10.71 -11.49
CA ASN A 30 7.33 11.85 -11.36
C ASN A 30 6.57 11.78 -10.02
N PRO A 31 6.96 12.57 -9.00
CA PRO A 31 6.35 12.51 -7.67
C PRO A 31 4.84 12.78 -7.65
N ASP A 32 4.36 13.70 -8.46
CA ASP A 32 2.94 14.08 -8.50
C ASP A 32 2.10 12.98 -9.16
N ALA A 33 2.59 12.43 -10.28
CA ALA A 33 1.95 11.28 -10.91
C ALA A 33 1.98 10.05 -10.01
N LEU A 34 3.09 9.84 -9.28
CA LEU A 34 3.26 8.73 -8.34
C LEU A 34 2.21 8.77 -7.23
N ALA A 35 1.96 9.94 -6.64
CA ALA A 35 0.95 10.09 -5.59
C ALA A 35 -0.44 9.65 -6.09
N ASN A 36 -0.85 10.14 -7.27
CA ASN A 36 -2.15 9.84 -7.85
C ASN A 36 -2.34 8.34 -8.17
N VAL A 37 -1.33 7.68 -8.77
CA VAL A 37 -1.44 6.25 -9.10
C VAL A 37 -1.41 5.37 -7.85
N MET A 38 -0.62 5.75 -6.84
CA MET A 38 -0.58 5.01 -5.58
C MET A 38 -1.89 5.15 -4.80
N GLU A 39 -2.50 6.35 -4.80
CA GLU A 39 -3.83 6.54 -4.22
C GLU A 39 -4.89 5.65 -4.89
N MET A 40 -4.87 5.56 -6.22
CA MET A 40 -5.77 4.67 -6.96
C MET A 40 -5.56 3.20 -6.57
N LEU A 41 -4.31 2.74 -6.50
CA LEU A 41 -3.97 1.36 -6.13
C LEU A 41 -4.47 1.01 -4.72
N ILE A 42 -4.20 1.89 -3.74
CA ILE A 42 -4.65 1.72 -2.36
C ILE A 42 -6.19 1.68 -2.29
N SER A 43 -6.86 2.57 -3.02
CA SER A 43 -8.32 2.64 -3.06
C SER A 43 -8.94 1.38 -3.64
N LYS A 44 -8.37 0.84 -4.73
CA LYS A 44 -8.83 -0.43 -5.34
C LYS A 44 -8.65 -1.62 -4.40
N ALA A 45 -7.53 -1.69 -3.69
CA ALA A 45 -7.29 -2.75 -2.71
C ALA A 45 -8.30 -2.67 -1.55
N ALA A 46 -8.55 -1.49 -0.99
CA ALA A 46 -9.52 -1.29 0.08
C ALA A 46 -10.96 -1.64 -0.34
N LEU A 47 -11.37 -1.20 -1.54
CA LEU A 47 -12.68 -1.57 -2.10
C LEU A 47 -12.80 -3.07 -2.31
N GLY A 48 -11.75 -3.75 -2.79
CA GLY A 48 -11.75 -5.20 -2.94
C GLY A 48 -12.03 -5.93 -1.62
N ILE A 49 -11.44 -5.46 -0.51
CA ILE A 49 -11.70 -5.99 0.83
C ILE A 49 -13.15 -5.76 1.25
N ALA A 50 -13.69 -4.56 1.00
CA ALA A 50 -15.08 -4.25 1.32
C ALA A 50 -16.08 -5.08 0.51
N MET A 51 -15.79 -5.34 -0.76
CA MET A 51 -16.67 -6.09 -1.67
C MET A 51 -16.69 -7.60 -1.38
N VAL A 52 -15.55 -8.21 -1.07
CA VAL A 52 -15.43 -9.67 -0.89
C VAL A 52 -15.46 -10.06 0.59
N GLY A 53 -15.08 -9.15 1.48
CA GLY A 53 -14.97 -9.38 2.92
C GLY A 53 -15.94 -8.52 3.72
N SER A 54 -15.41 -7.50 4.38
CA SER A 54 -16.17 -6.64 5.28
C SER A 54 -15.66 -5.21 5.20
N GLU A 55 -16.59 -4.27 5.08
CA GLU A 55 -16.33 -2.83 5.11
C GLU A 55 -15.63 -2.41 6.41
N ALA A 56 -16.03 -2.95 7.57
CA ALA A 56 -15.37 -2.69 8.85
C ALA A 56 -13.90 -3.13 8.86
N ILE A 57 -13.57 -4.27 8.25
CA ILE A 57 -12.18 -4.75 8.13
C ILE A 57 -11.37 -3.81 7.22
N ALA A 58 -11.95 -3.38 6.10
CA ALA A 58 -11.31 -2.42 5.20
C ALA A 58 -11.00 -1.10 5.92
N GLN A 59 -11.97 -0.54 6.66
CA GLN A 59 -11.77 0.68 7.45
C GLN A 59 -10.70 0.52 8.53
N GLN A 60 -10.68 -0.62 9.23
CA GLN A 60 -9.68 -0.90 10.26
C GLN A 60 -8.26 -0.97 9.68
N ILE A 61 -8.11 -1.61 8.51
CA ILE A 61 -6.82 -1.68 7.81
C ILE A 61 -6.35 -0.28 7.39
N LEU A 62 -7.21 0.50 6.73
CA LEU A 62 -6.89 1.87 6.31
C LEU A 62 -6.48 2.75 7.50
N THR A 63 -7.22 2.64 8.61
CA THR A 63 -6.92 3.37 9.85
C THR A 63 -5.54 3.00 10.39
N ARG A 64 -5.21 1.69 10.47
CA ARG A 64 -3.87 1.25 10.91
C ARG A 64 -2.78 1.72 9.97
N THR A 65 -3.00 1.64 8.65
CA THR A 65 -2.05 2.13 7.65
C THR A 65 -1.76 3.62 7.83
N LYS A 66 -2.79 4.46 8.03
CA LYS A 66 -2.63 5.89 8.32
C LYS A 66 -1.73 6.13 9.53
N HIS A 67 -1.95 5.40 10.63
CA HIS A 67 -1.11 5.52 11.83
C HIS A 67 0.33 5.08 11.57
N ASN A 68 0.53 3.96 10.87
CA ASN A 68 1.87 3.44 10.54
C ASN A 68 2.68 4.44 9.71
N VAL A 69 2.06 5.11 8.73
CA VAL A 69 2.71 6.15 7.92
C VAL A 69 3.12 7.33 8.81
N ALA A 70 2.25 7.79 9.70
CA ALA A 70 2.57 8.85 10.65
C ALA A 70 3.75 8.47 11.55
N THR A 71 3.73 7.28 12.15
CA THR A 71 4.83 6.77 12.98
C THR A 71 6.13 6.63 12.20
N PHE A 72 6.08 6.17 10.95
CA PHE A 72 7.25 6.10 10.07
C PHE A 72 7.84 7.50 9.82
N ALA A 73 7.00 8.49 9.52
CA ALA A 73 7.43 9.87 9.32
C ALA A 73 8.05 10.47 10.59
N GLU A 74 7.48 10.20 11.76
CA GLU A 74 8.05 10.63 13.04
C GLU A 74 9.43 10.04 13.30
N ARG A 75 9.60 8.74 13.02
CA ARG A 75 10.87 8.04 13.27
C ARG A 75 11.98 8.41 12.28
N ASN A 76 11.63 8.68 11.02
CA ASN A 76 12.62 8.80 9.94
C ASN A 76 12.78 10.22 9.40
N LEU A 77 11.72 11.04 9.42
CA LEU A 77 11.77 12.41 8.88
C LEU A 77 12.03 13.45 9.97
N ARG A 78 11.50 13.27 11.19
CA ARG A 78 11.73 14.20 12.31
C ARG A 78 13.05 14.00 13.03
N ARG A 79 13.72 12.86 12.85
CA ARG A 79 15.06 12.58 13.41
C ARG A 79 16.19 13.26 12.63
N ASN A 80 15.89 13.74 11.42
CA ASN A 80 16.82 14.43 10.53
C ASN A 80 16.55 15.96 10.48
N ARG A 81 15.81 16.50 11.45
CA ARG A 81 15.67 17.94 11.72
C ARG A 81 16.25 18.24 13.10
#